data_AF-A0A1Y3NV10-F1
#
_entry.id   AF-A0A1Y3NV10-F1
#
_cell.length_a   1.000
_cell.length_b   1.000
_cell.length_c   1.000
_cell.angle_alpha   90.00
_cell.angle_beta   90.00
_cell.angle_gamma   90.00
#
_symmetry.space_group_name_H-M   'P 1'
#
loop_
_entity.id
_entity.type
_entity.pdbx_description
1 polymer ?
#
loop_
_entity_poly.entity_id
_entity_poly.type
_entity_poly.pdbx_seq_one_letter_code
_entity_poly.pdbx_strand_id
1 'polypeptide(L)'
;MLTYILNLVELNRKAKIALRKNLDEKVSWFNAIKDDDLAVVKDLIEKDFDIEIVNEKGNTALLIASKEGYFDIVEYLVEHQADVNVSNEAGDTALMLAIQENHIEIAQYLI
;
A
#
# COMPACT_ATOMS: atom_id res chain seq x y z
N MET A 1 -8.34 14.44 -40.41
CA MET A 1 -7.92 15.50 -39.47
C MET A 1 -8.89 15.65 -38.30
N LEU A 2 -10.20 15.84 -38.52
CA LEU A 2 -11.20 15.98 -37.46
C LEU A 2 -11.32 14.72 -36.56
N THR A 3 -11.34 13.53 -37.16
CA THR A 3 -11.34 12.23 -36.45
C THR A 3 -10.07 12.00 -35.61
N TYR A 4 -8.93 12.54 -36.03
CA TYR A 4 -7.67 12.45 -35.28
C TYR A 4 -7.71 13.31 -34.01
N ILE A 5 -8.19 14.56 -34.13
CA ILE A 5 -8.32 15.48 -32.98
C ILE A 5 -9.33 14.93 -31.96
N LEU A 6 -10.48 14.40 -32.41
CA LEU A 6 -11.47 13.79 -31.52
C LEU A 6 -10.87 12.62 -30.72
N ASN A 7 -10.13 11.73 -31.38
CA ASN A 7 -9.47 10.60 -30.74
C ASN A 7 -8.44 11.04 -29.69
N LEU A 8 -7.63 12.07 -29.99
CA LEU A 8 -6.67 12.64 -29.04
C LEU A 8 -7.34 13.21 -27.78
N VAL A 9 -8.47 13.91 -27.93
CA VAL A 9 -9.22 14.46 -26.80
C VAL A 9 -9.81 13.35 -25.93
N GLU A 10 -10.39 12.32 -26.53
CA GLU A 10 -10.93 11.18 -25.79
C GLU A 10 -9.84 10.41 -25.04
N LEU A 11 -8.68 10.18 -25.67
CA LEU A 11 -7.54 9.52 -25.04
C LEU A 11 -7.05 10.30 -23.82
N ASN A 12 -6.88 11.63 -23.95
CA ASN A 12 -6.46 12.48 -22.83
C ASN A 12 -7.49 12.45 -21.68
N ARG A 13 -8.79 12.46 -21.99
CA ARG A 13 -9.84 12.33 -20.98
C ARG A 13 -9.75 10.99 -20.24
N LYS A 14 -9.60 9.87 -20.95
CA LYS A 14 -9.46 8.53 -20.35
C LYS A 14 -8.21 8.45 -19.46
N ALA A 15 -7.07 8.97 -19.93
CA ALA A 15 -5.85 9.02 -19.16
C ALA A 15 -6.02 9.80 -17.84
N LYS A 16 -6.66 10.97 -17.89
CA LYS A 16 -6.93 11.77 -16.68
C LYS A 16 -7.85 11.04 -15.68
N ILE A 17 -8.86 10.32 -16.17
CA ILE A 17 -9.76 9.52 -15.31
C ILE A 17 -8.99 8.37 -14.66
N ALA A 18 -8.15 7.65 -15.40
CA ALA A 18 -7.33 6.57 -14.87
C ALA A 18 -6.33 7.09 -13.82
N LEU A 19 -5.63 8.19 -14.10
CA LEU A 19 -4.71 8.82 -13.14
C LEU A 19 -5.41 9.25 -11.85
N ARG A 20 -6.61 9.82 -11.96
CA ARG A 20 -7.42 10.20 -10.79
C ARG A 20 -7.85 8.96 -10.00
N LYS A 21 -8.34 7.93 -10.68
CA LYS A 21 -8.77 6.68 -10.04
C LYS A 21 -7.61 6.04 -9.25
N ASN A 22 -6.43 5.95 -9.85
CA ASN A 22 -5.25 5.41 -9.17
C ASN A 22 -4.85 6.23 -7.94
N LEU A 23 -4.99 7.57 -8.00
CA LEU A 23 -4.73 8.43 -6.85
C LEU A 23 -5.76 8.18 -5.74
N ASP A 24 -7.03 8.06 -6.09
CA ASP A 24 -8.12 7.79 -5.14
C ASP A 24 -7.91 6.42 -4.46
N GLU A 25 -7.50 5.39 -5.21
CA GLU A 25 -7.19 4.05 -4.66
C GLU A 25 -5.93 4.08 -3.77
N LYS A 26 -4.87 4.81 -4.18
CA LYS A 26 -3.67 4.98 -3.33
C LYS A 26 -3.99 5.69 -2.02
N VAL A 27 -4.84 6.72 -2.05
CA VAL A 27 -5.30 7.40 -0.84
C VAL A 27 -6.13 6.44 0.03
N SER A 28 -7.04 5.69 -0.59
CA SER A 28 -7.86 4.68 0.11
C SER A 28 -6.99 3.61 0.79
N TRP A 29 -5.97 3.11 0.10
CA TRP A 29 -5.05 2.09 0.61
C TRP A 29 -4.36 2.51 1.90
N PHE A 30 -3.71 3.68 1.91
CA PHE A 30 -2.99 4.14 3.09
C PHE A 30 -3.90 4.60 4.23
N ASN A 31 -5.13 5.05 3.94
CA ASN A 31 -6.09 5.33 4.98
C ASN A 31 -6.56 4.04 5.66
N ALA A 32 -6.89 3.00 4.88
CA ALA A 32 -7.30 1.71 5.41
C ALA A 32 -6.25 1.11 6.36
N ILE A 33 -4.97 1.16 5.99
CA ILE A 33 -3.88 0.67 6.86
C ILE A 33 -3.76 1.49 8.15
N LYS A 34 -3.91 2.82 8.09
CA LYS A 34 -3.82 3.69 9.27
C LYS A 34 -5.02 3.59 10.20
N ASP A 35 -6.17 3.21 9.66
CA ASP A 35 -7.43 3.06 10.39
C ASP A 35 -7.62 1.62 10.91
N ASP A 36 -6.64 0.72 10.71
CA ASP A 36 -6.71 -0.72 11.03
C ASP A 36 -7.90 -1.43 10.36
N ASP A 37 -8.24 -1.01 9.13
CA ASP A 37 -9.37 -1.55 8.38
C ASP A 37 -8.95 -2.73 7.48
N LEU A 38 -8.78 -3.89 8.10
CA LEU A 38 -8.44 -5.13 7.40
C LEU A 38 -9.44 -5.49 6.28
N ALA A 39 -10.71 -5.13 6.43
CA ALA A 39 -11.73 -5.44 5.42
C ALA A 39 -11.46 -4.68 4.11
N VAL A 40 -11.14 -3.38 4.20
CA VAL A 40 -10.78 -2.58 3.03
C VAL A 40 -9.43 -3.00 2.44
N VAL A 41 -8.48 -3.41 3.27
CA VAL A 41 -7.18 -3.96 2.82
C VAL A 41 -7.40 -5.22 1.97
N LYS A 42 -8.19 -6.17 2.47
CA LYS A 42 -8.59 -7.39 1.76
C LYS A 42 -9.28 -7.08 0.43
N ASP A 43 -10.30 -6.22 0.50
CA ASP A 43 -11.08 -5.79 -0.66
C ASP A 43 -10.23 -5.14 -1.77
N LEU A 44 -9.14 -4.46 -1.43
CA LEU A 44 -8.22 -3.84 -2.40
C LEU A 44 -7.27 -4.88 -3.00
N ILE A 45 -6.68 -5.74 -2.18
CA ILE A 45 -5.79 -6.82 -2.65
C ILE A 45 -6.55 -7.78 -3.58
N GLU A 46 -7.79 -8.14 -3.26
CA GLU A 46 -8.65 -8.96 -4.12
C GLU A 46 -8.98 -8.31 -5.48
N LYS A 47 -8.78 -6.98 -5.60
CA LYS A 47 -8.94 -6.22 -6.85
C LYS A 47 -7.60 -6.01 -7.57
N ASP A 48 -6.60 -6.84 -7.29
CA ASP A 48 -5.25 -6.76 -7.84
C ASP A 48 -4.56 -5.41 -7.56
N PHE A 49 -4.89 -4.76 -6.43
CA PHE A 49 -4.19 -3.56 -6.01
C PHE A 49 -2.73 -3.87 -5.65
N ASP A 50 -1.81 -3.01 -6.08
CA ASP A 50 -0.38 -3.20 -5.86
C ASP A 50 0.00 -2.96 -4.39
N ILE A 51 0.36 -4.05 -3.70
CA ILE A 51 0.72 -4.08 -2.28
C ILE A 51 2.01 -3.30 -1.99
N GLU A 52 2.92 -3.23 -2.97
CA GLU A 52 4.25 -2.62 -2.82
C GLU A 52 4.25 -1.10 -3.08
N ILE A 53 3.07 -0.49 -3.24
CA ILE A 53 2.97 0.96 -3.33
C ILE A 53 3.50 1.61 -2.05
N VAL A 54 4.35 2.62 -2.23
CA VAL A 54 4.91 3.43 -1.15
C VAL A 54 4.27 4.81 -1.04
N ASN A 55 4.21 5.33 0.19
CA ASN A 55 3.84 6.71 0.45
C ASN A 55 5.04 7.66 0.26
N GLU A 56 4.86 8.95 0.57
CA GLU A 56 5.89 9.99 0.42
C GLU A 56 7.14 9.82 1.30
N LYS A 57 7.12 8.87 2.25
CA LYS A 57 8.27 8.54 3.12
C LYS A 57 8.92 7.21 2.73
N GLY A 58 8.51 6.62 1.62
CA GLY A 58 8.93 5.28 1.20
C GLY A 58 8.33 4.15 2.03
N ASN A 59 7.30 4.39 2.86
CA ASN A 59 6.68 3.30 3.62
C ASN A 59 5.71 2.51 2.74
N THR A 60 5.86 1.19 2.70
CA THR A 60 4.82 0.25 2.24
C THR A 60 3.74 0.08 3.30
N ALA A 61 2.67 -0.64 2.97
CA ALA A 61 1.64 -1.02 3.94
C ALA A 61 2.21 -1.84 5.10
N LEU A 62 3.10 -2.79 4.80
CA LEU A 62 3.72 -3.65 5.81
C LEU A 62 4.50 -2.85 6.84
N LEU A 63 5.27 -1.85 6.40
CA LEU A 63 6.02 -0.97 7.32
C LEU A 63 5.11 -0.19 8.26
N ILE A 64 3.97 0.31 7.75
CA ILE A 64 3.01 1.06 8.58
C ILE A 64 2.34 0.11 9.57
N ALA A 65 1.82 -1.03 9.10
CA ALA A 65 1.14 -2.00 9.97
C ALA A 65 2.07 -2.55 11.06
N SER A 66 3.34 -2.84 10.73
CA SER A 66 4.33 -3.29 11.71
C SER A 66 4.69 -2.22 12.74
N LYS A 67 4.72 -0.94 12.33
CA LYS A 67 4.98 0.17 13.24
C LYS A 67 3.80 0.42 14.20
N GLU A 68 2.57 0.34 13.70
CA GLU A 68 1.37 0.66 14.50
C GLU A 68 0.85 -0.55 15.31
N GLY A 69 1.38 -1.75 15.06
CA GLY A 69 1.06 -2.95 15.84
C GLY A 69 -0.11 -3.78 15.30
N TYR A 70 -0.51 -3.57 14.05
CA TYR A 70 -1.68 -4.22 13.44
C TYR A 70 -1.33 -5.63 12.92
N PHE A 71 -1.27 -6.60 13.84
CA PHE A 71 -0.84 -7.97 13.55
C PHE A 71 -1.65 -8.61 12.42
N ASP A 72 -2.99 -8.53 12.45
CA ASP A 72 -3.86 -9.15 11.45
C ASP A 72 -3.59 -8.61 10.03
N ILE A 73 -3.26 -7.32 9.91
CA ILE A 73 -2.86 -6.70 8.64
C ILE A 73 -1.46 -7.18 8.24
N VAL A 74 -0.51 -7.25 9.17
CA VAL A 74 0.84 -7.78 8.90
C VAL A 74 0.77 -9.21 8.38
N GLU A 75 0.05 -10.10 9.08
CA GLU A 75 -0.12 -11.50 8.69
C GLU A 75 -0.72 -11.58 7.28
N TYR A 76 -1.82 -10.87 7.04
CA TYR A 76 -2.48 -10.90 5.74
C TYR A 76 -1.58 -10.40 4.60
N LEU A 77 -0.82 -9.31 4.81
CA LEU A 77 0.10 -8.79 3.81
C LEU A 77 1.23 -9.79 3.48
N VAL A 78 1.80 -10.45 4.49
CA VAL A 78 2.86 -11.44 4.32
C VAL A 78 2.34 -12.70 3.62
N GLU A 79 1.14 -13.17 3.98
CA GLU A 79 0.45 -14.26 3.28
C GLU A 79 0.21 -13.95 1.79
N HIS A 80 0.06 -12.65 1.46
CA HIS A 80 -0.11 -12.15 0.09
C HIS A 80 1.21 -11.67 -0.53
N GLN A 81 2.33 -12.19 -0.04
CA GLN A 81 3.67 -12.04 -0.62
C GLN A 81 4.23 -10.60 -0.57
N ALA A 82 3.82 -9.78 0.40
CA ALA A 82 4.51 -8.51 0.67
C ALA A 82 6.00 -8.75 0.97
N ASP A 83 6.89 -7.95 0.40
CA ASP A 83 8.33 -8.08 0.64
C ASP A 83 8.72 -7.52 2.01
N VAL A 84 9.03 -8.45 2.93
CA VAL A 84 9.41 -8.16 4.32
C VAL A 84 10.75 -7.42 4.46
N ASN A 85 11.57 -7.39 3.41
CA ASN A 85 12.91 -6.80 3.44
C ASN A 85 12.96 -5.36 2.90
N VAL A 86 11.83 -4.82 2.45
CA VAL A 86 11.78 -3.42 2.00
C VAL A 86 12.09 -2.49 3.18
N SER A 87 12.89 -1.46 2.88
CA SER A 87 13.18 -0.37 3.82
C SER A 87 12.60 0.94 3.31
N ASN A 88 12.12 1.77 4.23
CA ASN A 88 11.70 3.14 3.90
C ASN A 88 12.89 4.06 3.62
N GLU A 89 12.62 5.36 3.39
CA GLU A 89 13.67 6.36 3.13
C GLU A 89 14.65 6.56 4.31
N ALA A 90 14.25 6.22 5.53
CA ALA A 90 15.12 6.24 6.71
C ALA A 90 15.98 4.97 6.84
N GLY A 91 15.74 3.95 6.00
CA GLY A 91 16.40 2.66 6.07
C GLY A 91 15.77 1.67 7.06
N ASP A 92 14.62 2.00 7.64
CA ASP A 92 13.92 1.10 8.57
C ASP A 92 13.12 0.04 7.79
N THR A 93 13.25 -1.22 8.20
CA THR A 93 12.42 -2.35 7.73
C THR A 93 11.21 -2.57 8.63
N ALA A 94 10.24 -3.37 8.19
CA ALA A 94 9.08 -3.76 8.99
C ALA A 94 9.48 -4.35 10.36
N LEU A 95 10.48 -5.24 10.38
CA LEU A 95 11.01 -5.83 11.62
C LEU A 95 11.63 -4.77 12.55
N MET A 96 12.40 -3.82 12.01
CA MET A 96 13.01 -2.75 12.81
C MET A 96 11.95 -1.88 13.48
N LEU A 97 10.91 -1.49 12.73
CA LEU A 97 9.80 -0.68 13.24
C LEU A 97 9.02 -1.41 14.33
N ALA A 98 8.71 -2.70 14.13
CA ALA A 98 8.03 -3.51 15.14
C ALA A 98 8.84 -3.62 16.45
N ILE A 99 10.16 -3.77 16.36
CA ILE A 99 11.05 -3.81 17.54
C ILE A 99 11.11 -2.44 18.23
N GLN A 100 11.25 -1.35 17.47
CA GLN A 100 11.33 0.01 18.01
C GLN A 100 10.07 0.39 18.81
N GLU A 101 8.90 -0.01 18.33
CA GLU A 101 7.61 0.28 18.96
C GLU A 101 7.13 -0.84 19.92
N ASN A 102 7.98 -1.85 20.19
CA ASN A 102 7.73 -2.95 21.12
C ASN A 102 6.53 -3.86 20.73
N HIS A 103 6.27 -4.03 19.43
CA HIS A 103 5.31 -4.98 18.88
C HIS A 103 5.96 -6.36 18.71
N ILE A 104 6.22 -7.03 19.84
CA ILE A 104 7.00 -8.27 19.91
C ILE A 104 6.39 -9.42 19.09
N GLU A 105 5.06 -9.53 19.05
CA GLU A 105 4.37 -10.58 18.28
C GLU A 105 4.62 -10.45 16.78
N ILE A 106 4.54 -9.22 16.25
CA ILE A 106 4.89 -8.93 14.85
C ILE A 106 6.37 -9.19 14.60
N ALA A 107 7.25 -8.74 15.49
CA ALA A 107 8.69 -8.94 15.34
C ALA A 107 9.05 -10.45 15.29
N GLN A 108 8.37 -11.28 16.07
CA GLN A 108 8.57 -12.74 16.03
C GLN A 108 8.04 -13.37 14.75
N TYR A 109 6.92 -12.87 14.23
CA TYR A 109 6.32 -13.36 12.98
C TYR A 109 7.18 -13.04 11.75
N LEU A 110 7.90 -11.92 11.76
CA LEU A 110 8.73 -11.47 10.63
C LEU A 110 10.16 -12.06 10.59
N ILE A 111 10.52 -12.97 11.52
CA ILE A 111 11.83 -13.66 11.58
C ILE A 111 11.75 -15.03 10.91
#